data_AF-A0AA95KJ74-F1
#
_entry.id   AF-A0AA95KJ74-F1
#
_cell.length_a   1.000
_cell.length_b   1.000
_cell.length_c   1.000
_cell.angle_alpha   90.00
_cell.angle_beta   90.00
_cell.angle_gamma   90.00
#
_symmetry.space_group_name_H-M   'P 1'
#
loop_
_entity.id
_entity.type
_entity.pdbx_description
1 polymer ?
#
loop_
_entity_poly.entity_id
_entity_poly.type
_entity_poly.pdbx_seq_one_letter_code
_entity_poly.pdbx_strand_id
1 'polypeptide(L)'
;MWITLLNKSATFMGHDLKVIEEEYMSADIGCCVNAGLGLSLKIRGSLTSLNAFAEENGCNVEENINLYQELTDLGIKVHPMSGRYVRLSCRERDLAPANTDNTH
;
A
#
# COMPACT_ATOMS: atom_id res chain seq x y z
N MET A 1 12.92 -5.75 -0.45
CA MET A 1 11.59 -5.30 -0.92
C MET A 1 11.31 -5.91 -2.28
N TRP A 2 10.22 -6.65 -2.42
CA TRP A 2 9.80 -7.26 -3.69
C TRP A 2 8.59 -6.50 -4.23
N ILE A 3 8.61 -6.17 -5.53
CA ILE A 3 7.53 -5.44 -6.20
C ILE A 3 6.99 -6.29 -7.34
N THR A 4 5.69 -6.56 -7.32
CA THR A 4 4.99 -7.27 -8.39
C THR A 4 4.04 -6.31 -9.10
N LEU A 5 4.32 -6.05 -10.38
CA LEU A 5 3.42 -5.31 -11.27
C LEU A 5 2.39 -6.28 -11.89
N LEU A 6 1.10 -5.97 -11.72
CA LEU A 6 0.01 -6.79 -12.25
C LEU A 6 -0.46 -6.28 -13.61
N ASN A 7 -0.33 -7.13 -14.63
CA ASN A 7 -0.86 -6.88 -15.98
C ASN A 7 -2.30 -7.39 -16.18
N LYS A 8 -2.82 -8.24 -15.29
CA LYS A 8 -4.17 -8.81 -15.37
C LYS A 8 -5.16 -8.05 -14.49
N SER A 9 -6.45 -8.22 -14.79
CA SER A 9 -7.62 -7.62 -14.12
C SER A 9 -7.85 -8.12 -12.69
N ALA A 10 -6.81 -8.09 -11.84
CA ALA A 10 -6.99 -8.29 -10.42
C ALA A 10 -7.71 -7.06 -9.85
N THR A 11 -8.69 -7.28 -9.00
CA THR A 11 -9.41 -6.23 -8.30
C THR A 11 -9.32 -6.45 -6.80
N PHE A 12 -9.32 -5.35 -6.06
CA PHE A 12 -9.40 -5.34 -4.61
C PHE A 12 -10.46 -4.32 -4.22
N MET A 13 -11.51 -4.79 -3.52
CA MET A 13 -12.63 -3.94 -3.08
C MET A 13 -13.27 -3.09 -4.19
N GLY A 14 -13.32 -3.61 -5.42
CA GLY A 14 -13.88 -2.91 -6.58
C GLY A 14 -12.93 -1.91 -7.27
N HIS A 15 -11.67 -1.82 -6.82
CA HIS A 15 -10.62 -1.04 -7.48
C HIS A 15 -9.67 -1.95 -8.26
N ASP A 16 -9.03 -1.43 -9.32
CA ASP A 16 -8.08 -2.26 -10.08
C ASP A 16 -6.74 -2.32 -9.33
N LEU A 17 -6.30 -3.52 -8.98
CA LEU A 17 -5.01 -3.74 -8.33
C LEU A 17 -3.88 -3.66 -9.37
N LYS A 18 -2.88 -2.82 -9.11
CA LYS A 18 -1.76 -2.59 -10.04
C LYS A 18 -0.43 -3.06 -9.51
N VAL A 19 -0.16 -2.84 -8.23
CA VAL A 19 1.11 -3.19 -7.61
C VAL A 19 0.85 -3.86 -6.28
N ILE A 20 1.61 -4.93 -6.03
CA ILE A 20 1.76 -5.53 -4.71
C ILE A 20 3.21 -5.35 -4.31
N GLU A 21 3.42 -4.71 -3.16
CA GLU A 21 4.72 -4.48 -2.52
C GLU A 21 4.79 -5.37 -1.29
N GLU A 22 5.80 -6.24 -1.22
CA GLU A 22 6.06 -7.05 -0.04
C GLU A 22 7.43 -6.69 0.54
N GLU A 23 7.44 -6.27 1.80
CA GLU A 23 8.67 -6.19 2.59
C GLU A 23 8.75 -7.40 3.52
N TYR A 24 9.47 -8.43 3.07
CA TYR A 24 9.87 -9.56 3.92
C TYR A 24 11.14 -9.22 4.71
N MET A 25 11.14 -9.62 5.98
CA MET A 25 12.31 -9.62 6.85
C MET A 25 13.37 -10.57 6.28
N SER A 26 14.45 -10.04 5.71
CA SER A 26 15.70 -10.80 5.61
C SER A 26 16.33 -10.81 7.00
N ALA A 27 16.75 -11.99 7.47
CA ALA A 27 17.22 -12.24 8.83
C ALA A 27 18.49 -11.48 9.27
N ASP A 28 18.96 -10.48 8.52
CA ASP A 28 20.20 -9.77 8.79
C ASP A 28 20.02 -8.24 8.85
N ILE A 29 20.19 -7.74 10.07
CA ILE A 29 20.72 -6.43 10.50
C ILE A 29 19.89 -5.16 10.15
N GLY A 30 19.22 -4.62 11.19
CA GLY A 30 19.00 -3.18 11.36
C GLY A 30 17.53 -2.78 11.61
N CYS A 31 17.28 -1.97 12.65
CA CYS A 31 15.99 -1.51 13.17
C CYS A 31 15.11 -0.65 12.22
N CYS A 32 15.10 -0.92 10.91
CA CYS A 32 14.34 -0.17 9.91
C CYS A 32 13.56 -1.08 8.94
N VAL A 33 13.31 -2.33 9.31
CA VAL A 33 12.49 -3.25 8.52
C VAL A 33 11.03 -3.00 8.88
N ASN A 34 10.21 -2.56 7.93
CA ASN A 34 8.77 -2.37 8.12
C ASN A 34 8.04 -3.52 7.44
N ALA A 35 8.08 -4.69 8.09
CA ALA A 35 7.41 -5.88 7.57
C ALA A 35 5.94 -5.55 7.27
N GLY A 36 5.47 -5.95 6.09
CA GLY A 36 4.11 -5.63 5.69
C GLY A 36 3.86 -5.67 4.19
N LEU A 37 2.61 -5.34 3.86
CA LEU A 37 2.05 -5.37 2.53
C LEU A 37 1.66 -3.96 2.09
N GLY A 38 2.05 -3.59 0.88
CA GLY A 38 1.58 -2.39 0.19
C GLY A 38 0.79 -2.75 -1.06
N LEU A 39 -0.39 -2.18 -1.25
CA LEU A 39 -1.17 -2.33 -2.49
C LEU A 39 -1.34 -0.96 -3.16
N SER A 40 -1.02 -0.86 -4.45
CA SER A 40 -1.40 0.31 -5.25
C SER A 40 -2.60 0.01 -6.13
N LEU A 41 -3.65 0.82 -5.99
CA LEU A 41 -4.96 0.61 -6.61
C LEU A 41 -5.32 1.77 -7.53
N LYS A 42 -5.89 1.49 -8.70
CA LYS A 42 -6.57 2.49 -9.53
C LYS A 42 -8.03 2.61 -9.12
N ILE A 43 -8.44 3.82 -8.76
CA ILE A 43 -9.77 4.09 -8.22
C ILE A 43 -10.84 4.11 -9.30
N ARG A 44 -11.93 3.40 -9.03
CA ARG A 44 -13.11 3.30 -9.92
C ARG A 44 -14.39 3.89 -9.31
N GLY A 45 -14.35 4.35 -8.06
CA GLY A 45 -15.53 4.81 -7.33
C GLY A 45 -15.19 5.36 -5.95
N SER A 46 -16.10 5.16 -4.99
CA SER A 46 -15.90 5.56 -3.59
C SER A 46 -14.81 4.72 -2.91
N LEU A 47 -14.10 5.33 -1.96
CA LEU A 47 -13.12 4.67 -1.10
C LEU A 47 -13.72 4.11 0.19
N THR A 48 -15.05 4.22 0.41
CA THR A 48 -15.69 3.85 1.69
C THR A 48 -15.30 2.46 2.19
N SER A 49 -15.38 1.43 1.34
CA SER A 49 -15.02 0.05 1.73
C SER A 49 -13.52 -0.11 1.96
N LEU A 50 -12.70 0.59 1.18
CA LEU A 50 -11.24 0.55 1.33
C LEU A 50 -10.80 1.20 2.65
N ASN A 51 -11.39 2.34 3.00
CA ASN A 51 -11.10 3.05 4.24
C ASN A 51 -11.57 2.25 5.46
N ALA A 52 -12.76 1.63 5.39
CA ALA A 52 -13.25 0.75 6.45
C ALA A 52 -12.32 -0.46 6.67
N PHE A 53 -11.84 -1.08 5.58
CA PHE A 53 -10.86 -2.16 5.68
C PHE A 53 -9.55 -1.70 6.29
N ALA A 54 -9.05 -0.52 5.90
CA ALA A 54 -7.81 0.01 6.41
C ALA A 54 -7.90 0.26 7.92
N GLU A 55 -9.00 0.85 8.39
CA GLU A 55 -9.25 1.05 9.82
C GLU A 55 -9.32 -0.28 10.59
N GLU A 56 -10.09 -1.25 10.08
CA GLU A 56 -10.24 -2.57 10.73
C GLU A 56 -8.91 -3.34 10.84
N ASN A 57 -7.99 -3.14 9.88
CA ASN A 57 -6.76 -3.91 9.78
C ASN A 57 -5.50 -3.11 10.19
N GLY A 58 -5.65 -1.89 10.73
CA GLY A 58 -4.52 -1.05 11.11
C GLY A 58 -3.62 -0.70 9.93
N CYS A 59 -4.23 -0.41 8.78
CA CYS A 59 -3.55 0.05 7.58
C CYS A 59 -3.81 1.54 7.33
N ASN A 60 -2.96 2.17 6.53
CA ASN A 60 -3.13 3.54 6.06
C ASN A 60 -3.53 3.59 4.58
N VAL A 61 -4.36 4.56 4.21
CA VAL A 61 -4.70 4.87 2.81
C VAL A 61 -4.09 6.21 2.43
N GLU A 62 -3.12 6.18 1.52
CA GLU A 62 -2.53 7.38 0.92
C GLU A 62 -3.21 7.67 -0.41
N GLU A 63 -3.87 8.83 -0.50
CA GLU A 63 -4.60 9.24 -1.69
C GLU A 63 -3.75 10.05 -2.68
N ASN A 64 -4.07 9.95 -3.97
CA ASN A 64 -3.47 10.73 -5.06
C ASN A 64 -1.96 10.50 -5.25
N ILE A 65 -1.50 9.27 -5.01
CA ILE A 65 -0.11 8.87 -5.28
C ILE A 65 0.23 9.01 -6.77
N ASN A 66 1.49 9.30 -7.07
CA ASN A 66 1.99 9.33 -8.44
C ASN A 66 2.67 8.00 -8.75
N LEU A 67 1.85 6.96 -8.95
CA LEU A 67 2.34 5.60 -9.14
C LEU A 67 3.28 5.46 -10.34
N TYR A 68 3.10 6.27 -11.40
CA TYR A 68 4.03 6.26 -12.54
C TYR A 68 5.41 6.74 -12.11
N GLN A 69 5.47 7.91 -11.47
CA GLN A 69 6.73 8.49 -11.03
C GLN A 69 7.45 7.55 -10.05
N GLU A 70 6.72 7.00 -9.08
CA GLU A 70 7.30 6.12 -8.06
C GLU A 70 7.88 4.83 -8.65
N LEU A 71 7.20 4.21 -9.63
CA LEU A 71 7.75 3.04 -10.32
C LEU A 71 8.97 3.41 -11.17
N THR A 72 8.95 4.57 -11.84
CA THR A 72 10.10 5.02 -12.64
C THR A 72 11.31 5.39 -11.78
N ASP A 73 11.09 5.96 -10.59
CA ASP A 73 12.15 6.29 -9.63
C ASP A 73 12.85 5.03 -9.12
N LEU A 74 12.12 3.91 -9.05
CA LEU A 74 12.64 2.59 -8.73
C LEU A 74 13.27 1.86 -9.94
N GLY A 75 13.36 2.52 -11.11
CA GLY A 75 13.93 1.95 -12.33
C GLY A 75 13.02 0.95 -13.05
N ILE A 76 11.74 0.83 -12.66
CA ILE A 76 10.78 -0.08 -13.25
C ILE A 76 10.22 0.55 -14.53
N LYS A 77 10.46 -0.10 -15.66
CA LYS A 77 9.95 0.37 -16.97
C LYS A 77 8.45 0.10 -17.08
N VAL A 78 7.66 1.16 -16.96
CA VAL A 78 6.21 1.14 -17.16
C VAL A 78 5.79 2.15 -18.20
N HIS A 79 4.68 1.88 -18.89
CA HIS A 79 4.03 2.87 -19.74
C HIS A 79 3.38 3.96 -18.87
N PRO A 80 3.21 5.19 -19.39
CA PRO A 80 2.46 6.23 -18.70
C PRO A 80 1.09 5.71 -18.25
N MET A 81 0.83 5.86 -16.95
CA MET A 81 -0.39 5.38 -16.31
C MET A 81 -1.33 6.55 -16.06
N SER A 82 -2.60 6.41 -16.45
CA SER A 82 -3.63 7.44 -16.27
C SER A 82 -4.70 6.99 -15.27
N GLY A 83 -5.20 7.95 -14.50
CA GLY A 83 -6.25 7.76 -13.50
C GLY A 83 -5.83 8.22 -12.11
N ARG A 84 -6.74 8.09 -11.15
CA ARG A 84 -6.45 8.33 -9.73
C ARG A 84 -5.99 7.03 -9.09
N TYR A 85 -4.91 7.14 -8.32
CA TYR A 85 -4.31 6.01 -7.63
C TYR A 85 -4.29 6.27 -6.13
N VAL A 86 -4.37 5.20 -5.35
CA VAL A 86 -4.17 5.21 -3.90
C VAL A 86 -3.23 4.08 -3.51
N ARG A 87 -2.55 4.24 -2.38
CA ARG A 87 -1.78 3.18 -1.73
C ARG A 87 -2.47 2.76 -0.44
N LEU A 88 -2.75 1.47 -0.30
CA LEU A 88 -3.07 0.85 0.97
C LEU A 88 -1.75 0.29 1.54
N SER A 89 -1.33 0.77 2.71
CA SER A 89 -0.12 0.30 3.39
C SER A 89 -0.51 -0.36 4.70
N CYS A 90 -0.22 -1.65 4.84
CA CYS A 90 -0.43 -2.44 6.04
C CYS A 90 0.94 -2.90 6.56
N ARG A 91 1.71 -1.95 7.12
CA ARG A 91 3.03 -2.21 7.71
C ARG A 91 2.97 -2.05 9.23
N GLU A 92 3.93 -2.61 9.94
CA GLU A 92 4.00 -2.50 11.41
C GLU A 92 3.94 -1.05 11.92
N ARG A 93 4.51 -0.09 11.16
CA ARG A 93 4.43 1.34 11.48
C ARG A 93 3.06 1.99 11.23
N ASP A 94 2.21 1.35 10.44
CA ASP A 94 0.88 1.84 10.08
C ASP A 94 -0.18 1.39 11.09
N LEU A 95 0.20 0.51 12.04
CA LEU A 95 -0.62 0.22 13.21
C LEU A 95 -0.97 1.56 13.88
N ALA A 96 -2.27 1.83 14.01
CA ALA A 96 -2.73 2.92 14.87
C ALA A 96 -2.00 2.78 16.22
N PRO A 97 -1.50 3.88 16.83
CA PRO A 97 -0.86 3.78 18.12
C PRO A 97 -1.81 3.02 19.03
N ALA A 98 -1.32 1.91 19.60
CA ALA A 98 -2.07 1.22 20.64
C ALA A 98 -2.54 2.30 21.59
N ASN A 99 -3.85 2.35 21.83
CA ASN A 99 -4.45 3.27 22.77
C ASN A 99 -3.79 3.01 24.13
N THR A 100 -2.68 3.69 24.41
CA THR A 100 -2.05 3.73 25.71
C THR A 100 -2.97 4.60 26.52
N ASP A 101 -4.00 3.94 27.03
CA ASP A 101 -4.82 4.46 28.09
C ASP A 101 -3.85 4.77 29.23
N ASN A 102 -3.54 6.05 29.36
CA ASN A 102 -2.82 6.61 30.49
C ASN A 102 -3.67 6.32 31.73
N THR A 103 -3.34 5.25 32.45
CA THR A 103 -3.73 5.14 33.86
C THR A 103 -2.49 5.19 34.73
N HIS A 104 -2.58 6.16 35.61
CA HIS A 104 -1.56 6.76 36.46
C HIS A 104 -1.26 5.92 37.70
#